data_AF-A0AAV9NAC1-F1
#
_entry.id   AF-A0AAV9NAC1-F1
#
_cell.length_a   1.000
_cell.length_b   1.000
_cell.length_c   1.000
_cell.angle_alpha   90.00
_cell.angle_beta   90.00
_cell.angle_gamma   90.00
#
_symmetry.space_group_name_H-M   'P 1'
#
loop_
_entity.id
_entity.type
_entity.pdbx_description
1 polymer ?
#
loop_
_entity_poly.entity_id
_entity_poly.type
_entity_poly.pdbx_seq_one_letter_code
_entity_poly.pdbx_strand_id
1 'polypeptide(L)'
;MSNDILTQLQTCYDQLLTQCFSTISYLSQRHPIIAPDPDPNDPFTNPPALGGTSQTPNPDGTPVTSIQPGPEDTDRAPFPLRPVQPSAFSAAQHELAEDLVQKAAQIDLLISRLPGIGRGEEEQRREIEALSEKVRTMEEKRKAKRREMREYVKKLDDVVLGMSQSLDYNKPNGPTT
;
A
#
# COMPACT_ATOMS: atom_id res chain seq x y z
N MET A 1 -12.95 -10.56 10.37
CA MET A 1 -12.40 -9.86 9.18
C MET A 1 -10.86 -9.85 9.21
N SER A 2 -10.23 -10.92 9.70
CA SER A 2 -8.80 -10.92 10.05
C SER A 2 -7.90 -11.51 8.95
N ASN A 3 -8.49 -12.08 7.88
CA ASN A 3 -7.77 -12.72 6.78
C ASN A 3 -7.21 -11.74 5.75
N ASP A 4 -7.56 -10.46 5.86
CA ASP A 4 -7.10 -9.40 4.94
C ASP A 4 -5.81 -8.72 5.41
N ILE A 5 -5.36 -8.98 6.66
CA ILE A 5 -4.17 -8.32 7.22
C ILE A 5 -2.89 -8.80 6.52
N LEU A 6 -2.82 -10.09 6.14
CA LEU A 6 -1.67 -10.62 5.41
C LEU A 6 -1.59 -10.02 4.00
N THR A 7 -2.72 -9.93 3.30
CA THR A 7 -2.84 -9.29 1.98
C THR A 7 -2.53 -7.79 2.06
N GLN A 8 -2.98 -7.12 3.12
CA GLN A 8 -2.69 -5.72 3.39
C GLN A 8 -1.20 -5.48 3.67
N LEU A 9 -0.54 -6.40 4.39
CA LEU A 9 0.89 -6.35 4.63
C LEU A 9 1.67 -6.52 3.32
N GLN A 10 1.29 -7.48 2.48
CA GLN A 10 1.88 -7.64 1.15
C GLN A 10 1.73 -6.38 0.30
N THR A 11 0.52 -5.79 0.27
CA THR A 11 0.26 -4.53 -0.43
C THR A 11 1.11 -3.37 0.11
N CYS A 12 1.26 -3.26 1.43
CA CYS A 12 2.11 -2.22 2.04
C CYS A 12 3.59 -2.40 1.70
N TYR A 13 4.07 -3.64 1.64
CA TYR A 13 5.45 -3.93 1.27
C TYR A 13 5.74 -3.58 -0.19
N ASP A 14 4.82 -3.91 -1.11
CA ASP A 14 4.93 -3.54 -2.52
C ASP A 14 4.92 -2.01 -2.72
N GLN A 15 4.10 -1.30 -1.94
CA GLN A 15 4.08 0.16 -1.92
C GLN A 15 5.42 0.74 -1.42
N LEU A 16 5.99 0.15 -0.35
CA LEU A 16 7.29 0.57 0.17
C LEU A 16 8.40 0.39 -0.88
N LEU A 17 8.44 -0.74 -1.58
CA LEU A 17 9.42 -0.97 -2.65
C LEU A 17 9.27 0.04 -3.79
N THR A 18 8.02 0.32 -4.20
CA THR A 18 7.73 1.33 -5.23
C THR A 18 8.22 2.71 -4.80
N GLN A 19 8.01 3.05 -3.53
CA GLN A 19 8.46 4.31 -2.95
C GLN A 19 9.99 4.40 -2.81
N CYS A 20 10.68 3.30 -2.48
CA CYS A 20 12.14 3.24 -2.49
C CYS A 20 12.68 3.52 -3.90
N PHE A 21 12.12 2.88 -4.92
CA PHE A 21 12.54 3.07 -6.30
C PHE A 21 12.28 4.50 -6.79
N SER A 22 11.11 5.07 -6.49
CA SER A 22 10.79 6.44 -6.87
C SER A 22 11.69 7.46 -6.17
N THR A 23 12.03 7.22 -4.89
CA THR A 23 12.94 8.06 -4.10
C THR A 23 14.34 8.05 -4.70
N ILE A 24 14.90 6.87 -4.98
CA ILE A 24 16.24 6.74 -5.60
C ILE A 24 16.24 7.42 -6.98
N SER A 25 15.18 7.20 -7.77
CA SER A 25 15.05 7.83 -9.09
C SER A 25 14.96 9.36 -9.00
N TYR A 26 14.24 9.88 -8.02
CA TYR A 26 14.15 11.32 -7.74
C TYR A 26 15.52 11.89 -7.37
N LEU A 27 16.23 11.25 -6.43
CA LEU A 27 17.55 11.68 -5.99
C LEU A 27 18.56 11.69 -7.15
N SER A 28 18.55 10.66 -8.00
CA SER A 28 19.43 10.57 -9.16
C SER A 28 19.16 11.63 -10.23
N GLN A 29 17.91 12.08 -10.42
CA GLN A 29 17.55 12.98 -11.52
C GLN A 29 17.46 14.46 -11.11
N ARG A 30 17.22 14.74 -9.83
CA ARG A 30 16.89 16.08 -9.32
C ARG A 30 17.98 16.70 -8.45
N HIS A 31 19.07 15.99 -8.20
CA HIS A 31 20.16 16.52 -7.38
C HIS A 31 20.69 17.85 -7.95
N PRO A 32 21.07 18.80 -7.10
CA PRO A 32 21.74 20.01 -7.55
C PRO A 32 23.09 19.64 -8.17
N ILE A 33 23.48 20.35 -9.23
CA ILE A 33 24.81 20.21 -9.82
C ILE A 33 25.75 21.08 -8.99
N ILE A 34 26.67 20.44 -8.27
CA ILE A 34 27.67 21.12 -7.45
C ILE A 34 28.93 21.24 -8.29
N ALA A 35 29.41 22.47 -8.48
CA ALA A 35 30.70 22.70 -9.11
C ALA A 35 31.82 22.18 -8.21
N PRO A 36 32.89 21.61 -8.76
CA PRO A 36 34.07 21.26 -7.98
C PRO A 36 34.66 22.50 -7.30
N ASP A 37 35.35 22.29 -6.17
CA ASP A 37 36.05 23.38 -5.49
C ASP A 37 37.05 24.04 -6.46
N PRO A 38 37.13 25.38 -6.49
CA PRO A 38 38.01 26.08 -7.42
C PRO A 38 39.47 25.80 -7.05
N ASP A 39 40.19 25.07 -7.90
CA ASP A 39 41.64 24.90 -7.78
C ASP A 39 42.34 26.21 -8.20
N PRO A 40 43.08 26.87 -7.30
CA PRO A 40 43.82 28.10 -7.63
C PRO A 40 44.83 27.94 -8.77
N ASN A 41 45.27 26.70 -9.05
CA ASN A 41 46.23 26.37 -10.09
C ASN A 41 45.57 25.85 -11.38
N ASP A 42 44.24 25.85 -11.50
CA ASP A 42 43.57 25.40 -12.72
C ASP A 42 43.79 26.41 -13.87
N PRO A 43 44.61 26.05 -14.89
CA PRO A 43 44.92 26.95 -16.00
C PRO A 43 43.71 27.22 -16.92
N PHE A 44 42.62 26.46 -16.80
CA PHE A 44 41.39 26.65 -17.58
C PHE A 44 40.37 27.56 -16.87
N THR A 45 40.33 27.54 -15.54
CA THR A 45 39.37 28.33 -14.72
C THR A 45 39.94 29.68 -14.27
N ASN A 46 41.27 29.79 -14.08
CA ASN A 46 41.94 31.05 -13.71
C ASN A 46 43.10 31.35 -14.69
N PRO A 47 42.82 31.94 -15.86
CA PRO A 47 43.86 32.27 -16.82
C PRO A 47 44.82 33.30 -16.19
N PRO A 48 46.15 33.10 -16.26
CA PRO A 48 47.10 34.01 -15.66
C PRO A 48 46.93 35.41 -16.27
N ALA A 49 46.77 36.40 -15.40
CA ALA A 49 46.70 37.81 -15.78
C ALA A 49 48.08 38.30 -16.26
N LEU A 50 48.47 37.93 -17.48
CA LEU A 50 49.55 38.59 -18.21
C LEU A 50 49.04 38.94 -19.61
N GLY A 51 49.19 40.20 -19.99
CA GLY A 51 48.84 40.75 -21.30
C GLY A 51 49.64 40.14 -22.45
N GLY A 52 49.36 38.89 -22.77
CA GLY A 52 49.93 38.15 -23.89
C GLY A 52 48.86 37.23 -24.46
N THR A 53 48.72 37.26 -25.77
CA THR A 53 47.82 36.43 -26.57
C THR A 53 47.91 34.95 -26.20
N SER A 54 46.92 34.42 -25.46
CA SER A 54 46.77 32.98 -25.24
C SER A 54 46.23 32.32 -26.49
N GLN A 55 47.12 32.00 -27.43
CA GLN A 55 46.89 31.02 -28.49
C GLN A 55 47.55 29.71 -28.06
N THR A 56 46.76 28.69 -27.74
CA THR A 56 47.23 27.31 -27.90
C THR A 56 47.16 26.97 -29.39
N PRO A 57 48.28 26.64 -30.07
CA PRO A 57 48.23 26.29 -31.48
C PRO A 57 47.56 24.93 -31.65
N ASN A 58 46.43 24.89 -32.35
CA ASN A 58 46.10 23.72 -33.14
C ASN A 58 47.08 23.67 -34.34
N PRO A 59 47.43 22.49 -34.88
CA PRO A 59 48.34 22.37 -36.02
C PRO A 59 47.85 23.07 -37.30
N ASP A 60 46.60 23.54 -37.33
CA ASP A 60 45.95 24.18 -38.49
C ASP A 60 45.57 25.67 -38.27
N GLY A 61 46.06 26.32 -37.21
CA GLY A 61 46.05 27.79 -37.11
C GLY A 61 44.69 28.49 -37.04
N THR A 62 43.58 27.78 -36.85
CA THR A 62 42.26 28.40 -36.68
C THR A 62 41.98 28.71 -35.20
N PRO A 63 41.46 29.91 -34.87
CA PRO A 63 41.10 30.27 -33.51
C PRO A 63 39.85 29.49 -33.06
N VAL A 64 39.97 28.73 -31.97
CA VAL A 64 38.84 28.00 -31.38
C VAL A 64 38.08 28.94 -30.43
N THR A 65 36.94 29.46 -30.89
CA THR A 65 36.03 30.33 -30.10
C THR A 65 35.01 29.56 -29.25
N SER A 66 35.11 28.24 -29.13
CA SER A 66 34.13 27.44 -28.40
C SER A 66 34.74 26.14 -27.90
N ILE A 67 34.56 25.86 -26.60
CA ILE A 67 34.81 24.54 -26.02
C ILE A 67 33.87 23.55 -26.73
N GLN A 68 34.44 22.68 -27.54
CA GLN A 68 33.70 21.63 -28.24
C GLN A 68 33.61 20.42 -27.29
N PRO A 69 32.40 20.00 -26.86
CA PRO A 69 32.25 18.84 -25.98
C PRO A 69 32.83 17.58 -26.65
N GLY A 70 33.48 16.72 -25.87
CA GLY A 70 34.05 15.47 -26.35
C GLY A 70 33.00 14.50 -26.89
N PRO A 71 33.37 13.46 -27.66
CA PRO A 71 32.43 12.47 -28.17
C PRO A 71 31.65 11.75 -27.06
N GLU A 72 32.21 11.61 -25.85
CA GLU A 72 31.49 11.12 -24.66
C GLU A 72 30.37 12.05 -24.15
N ASP A 73 30.44 13.36 -24.41
CA ASP A 73 29.41 14.35 -24.02
C ASP A 73 28.22 14.37 -25.00
N THR A 74 28.37 13.75 -26.18
CA THR A 74 27.30 13.63 -27.18
C THR A 74 26.35 12.46 -26.90
N ASP A 75 26.77 11.48 -26.09
CA ASP A 75 25.90 10.37 -25.69
C ASP A 75 24.93 10.87 -24.61
N ARG A 76 23.81 11.42 -25.09
CA ARG A 76 22.70 11.89 -24.25
C ARG A 76 22.27 10.75 -23.33
N ALA A 77 22.52 10.89 -22.03
CA ALA A 77 22.03 9.95 -21.03
C ALA A 77 20.52 9.64 -21.27
N PRO A 78 20.08 8.38 -21.15
CA PRO A 78 18.69 7.98 -21.42
C PRO A 78 17.66 8.79 -20.63
N PHE A 79 18.09 9.37 -19.50
CA PHE A 79 17.29 10.23 -18.64
C PHE A 79 17.94 11.62 -18.57
N PRO A 80 17.30 12.66 -19.13
CA PRO A 80 17.81 14.02 -19.03
C PRO A 80 17.73 14.49 -17.57
N LEU A 81 18.86 14.96 -17.04
CA LEU A 81 18.93 15.59 -15.72
C LEU A 81 17.97 16.79 -15.67
N ARG A 82 17.25 16.93 -14.55
CA ARG A 82 16.43 18.13 -14.27
C ARG A 82 16.75 18.64 -12.87
N PRO A 83 17.89 19.30 -12.69
CA PRO A 83 18.32 19.78 -11.38
C PRO A 83 17.27 20.72 -10.78
N VAL A 84 17.09 20.62 -9.46
CA VAL A 84 16.21 21.50 -8.68
C VAL A 84 17.07 22.35 -7.76
N GLN A 85 16.51 23.47 -7.28
CA GLN A 85 17.17 24.30 -6.28
C GLN A 85 17.52 23.47 -5.02
N PRO A 86 18.70 23.67 -4.41
CA PRO A 86 19.17 22.87 -3.27
C PRO A 86 18.19 22.84 -2.09
N SER A 87 17.52 23.96 -1.80
CA SER A 87 16.53 24.04 -0.72
C SER A 87 15.30 23.17 -0.97
N ALA A 88 14.77 23.21 -2.19
CA ALA A 88 13.64 22.39 -2.59
C ALA A 88 14.00 20.88 -2.66
N PHE A 89 15.22 20.57 -3.09
CA PHE A 89 15.74 19.19 -3.07
C PHE A 89 15.86 18.65 -1.64
N SER A 90 16.43 19.44 -0.71
CA SER A 90 16.56 19.05 0.70
C SER A 90 15.20 18.90 1.38
N ALA A 91 14.23 19.78 1.07
CA ALA A 91 12.87 19.67 1.60
C ALA A 91 12.19 18.38 1.10
N ALA A 92 12.27 18.10 -0.21
CA ALA A 92 11.73 16.88 -0.79
C ALA A 92 12.40 15.61 -0.24
N GLN A 93 13.72 15.64 -0.01
CA GLN A 93 14.43 14.53 0.60
C GLN A 93 13.92 14.23 2.01
N HIS A 94 13.62 15.27 2.80
CA HIS A 94 13.08 15.11 4.15
C HIS A 94 11.65 14.54 4.12
N GLU A 95 10.79 15.04 3.22
CA GLU A 95 9.42 14.53 3.02
C GLU A 95 9.43 13.05 2.61
N LEU A 96 10.25 12.69 1.61
CA LEU A 96 10.39 11.30 1.15
C LEU A 96 10.88 10.37 2.27
N ALA A 97 11.82 10.84 3.10
CA ALA A 97 12.33 10.07 4.23
C ALA A 97 11.27 9.90 5.33
N GLU A 98 10.51 10.95 5.63
CA GLU A 98 9.42 10.90 6.62
C GLU A 98 8.35 9.90 6.21
N ASP A 99 7.90 9.95 4.95
CA ASP A 99 6.90 9.01 4.45
C ASP A 99 7.38 7.56 4.51
N LEU A 100 8.67 7.31 4.21
CA LEU A 100 9.25 5.97 4.25
C LEU A 100 9.31 5.43 5.68
N VAL A 101 9.65 6.28 6.66
CA VAL A 101 9.62 5.92 8.09
C VAL A 101 8.19 5.66 8.57
N GLN A 102 7.23 6.51 8.18
CA GLN A 102 5.83 6.31 8.51
C GLN A 102 5.29 5.00 7.93
N LYS A 103 5.69 4.65 6.69
CA LYS A 103 5.33 3.36 6.06
C LYS A 103 5.96 2.17 6.77
N ALA A 104 7.23 2.26 7.18
CA ALA A 104 7.85 1.22 7.99
C ALA A 104 7.11 1.00 9.32
N ALA A 105 6.75 2.09 10.01
CA ALA A 105 5.96 2.00 11.25
C ALA A 105 4.55 1.40 11.02
N GLN A 106 3.91 1.70 9.88
CA GLN A 106 2.65 1.07 9.49
C GLN A 106 2.81 -0.45 9.32
N ILE A 107 3.91 -0.91 8.72
CA ILE A 107 4.22 -2.34 8.56
C ILE A 107 4.42 -2.99 9.94
N ASP A 108 5.16 -2.37 10.86
CA ASP A 108 5.34 -2.91 12.22
C ASP A 108 4.02 -3.05 12.99
N LEU A 109 3.12 -2.08 12.83
CA LEU A 109 1.79 -2.15 13.43
C LEU A 109 0.95 -3.29 12.81
N LEU A 110 1.05 -3.50 11.50
CA LEU A 110 0.37 -4.60 10.82
C LEU A 110 0.92 -5.95 11.27
N ILE A 111 2.24 -6.09 11.39
CA ILE A 111 2.89 -7.29 11.90
C ILE A 111 2.40 -7.59 13.33
N SER A 112 2.36 -6.57 14.18
CA SER A 112 1.90 -6.70 15.58
C SER A 112 0.42 -7.10 15.69
N ARG A 113 -0.39 -6.83 14.66
CA ARG A 113 -1.82 -7.14 14.59
C ARG A 113 -2.12 -8.46 13.88
N LEU A 114 -1.12 -9.17 13.35
CA LEU A 114 -1.33 -10.43 12.67
C LEU A 114 -1.99 -11.43 13.65
N PRO A 115 -3.17 -11.98 13.29
CA PRO A 115 -3.86 -12.92 14.15
C PRO A 115 -3.06 -14.22 14.24
N GLY A 116 -2.84 -14.73 15.45
CA GLY A 116 -2.12 -15.98 15.67
C GLY A 116 -0.59 -15.85 15.71
N ILE A 117 -0.02 -14.64 15.67
CA ILE A 117 1.41 -14.48 15.93
C ILE A 117 1.75 -14.98 17.34
N GLY A 118 2.82 -15.78 17.45
CA GLY A 118 3.29 -16.33 18.72
C GLY A 118 2.47 -17.49 19.28
N ARG A 119 1.40 -17.97 18.61
CA ARG A 119 0.72 -19.22 18.96
C ARG A 119 1.36 -20.39 18.21
N GLY A 120 1.52 -21.52 18.90
CA GLY A 120 1.98 -22.75 18.27
C GLY A 120 0.89 -23.37 17.40
N GLU A 121 1.28 -24.02 16.31
CA GLU A 121 0.36 -24.73 15.41
C GLU A 121 -0.50 -25.75 16.18
N GLU A 122 0.08 -26.44 17.16
CA GLU A 122 -0.65 -27.40 17.97
C GLU A 122 -1.75 -26.75 18.82
N GLU A 123 -1.49 -25.58 19.40
CA GLU A 123 -2.47 -24.83 20.18
C GLU A 123 -3.61 -24.35 19.28
N GLN A 124 -3.26 -23.81 18.11
CA GLN A 124 -4.24 -23.39 17.12
C GLN A 124 -5.11 -24.56 16.64
N ARG A 125 -4.51 -25.73 16.41
CA ARG A 125 -5.24 -26.95 16.04
C ARG A 125 -6.20 -27.41 17.13
N ARG A 126 -5.76 -27.42 18.40
CA ARG A 126 -6.62 -27.78 19.54
C ARG A 126 -7.78 -26.81 19.69
N GLU A 127 -7.54 -25.52 19.51
CA GLU A 127 -8.59 -24.50 19.54
C GLU A 127 -9.61 -24.69 18.41
N ILE A 128 -9.14 -25.02 17.19
CA ILE A 128 -10.02 -25.35 16.06
C ILE A 128 -10.88 -26.57 16.37
N GLU A 129 -10.29 -27.64 16.92
CA GLU A 129 -11.01 -28.86 17.27
C GLU A 129 -12.10 -28.57 18.32
N ALA A 130 -11.76 -27.89 19.41
CA ALA A 130 -12.71 -27.50 20.45
C ALA A 130 -13.83 -26.59 19.91
N LEU A 131 -13.51 -25.66 19.01
CA LEU A 131 -14.49 -24.78 18.39
C LEU A 131 -15.41 -25.57 17.45
N SER A 132 -14.89 -26.54 16.71
CA SER A 132 -15.66 -27.41 15.82
C SER A 132 -16.69 -28.24 16.59
N GLU A 133 -16.30 -28.80 17.74
CA GLU A 133 -17.19 -29.54 18.62
C GLU A 133 -18.27 -28.62 19.21
N LYS A 134 -17.89 -27.42 19.64
CA LYS A 134 -18.84 -26.41 20.13
C LYS A 134 -19.86 -26.01 19.07
N VAL A 135 -19.43 -25.83 17.82
CA VAL A 135 -20.33 -25.55 16.69
C VAL A 135 -21.32 -26.71 16.50
N ARG A 136 -20.84 -27.95 16.49
CA ARG A 136 -21.69 -29.14 16.36
C ARG A 136 -22.77 -29.22 17.44
N THR A 137 -22.39 -29.06 18.71
CA THR A 137 -23.36 -29.10 19.81
C THR A 137 -24.40 -27.97 19.73
N MET A 138 -23.98 -26.78 19.29
CA MET A 138 -24.88 -25.64 19.07
C MET A 138 -25.83 -25.87 17.90
N GLU A 139 -25.39 -26.51 16.83
CA GLU A 139 -26.24 -26.90 15.70
C GLU A 139 -27.29 -27.94 16.10
N GLU A 140 -26.91 -28.95 16.90
CA GLU A 140 -27.84 -29.96 17.43
C GLU A 140 -28.92 -29.30 18.31
N LYS A 141 -28.52 -28.39 19.21
CA LYS A 141 -29.46 -27.59 20.01
C LYS A 141 -30.37 -26.73 19.13
N ARG A 142 -29.83 -26.07 18.11
CA ARG A 142 -30.60 -25.27 17.14
C ARG A 142 -31.61 -26.14 16.39
N LYS A 143 -31.25 -27.37 16.02
CA LYS A 143 -32.12 -28.33 15.33
C LYS A 143 -33.25 -28.82 16.25
N ALA A 144 -32.94 -29.13 17.50
CA ALA A 144 -33.93 -29.54 18.50
C ALA A 144 -34.94 -28.42 18.78
N LYS A 145 -34.46 -27.19 19.03
CA LYS A 145 -35.34 -26.02 19.23
C LYS A 145 -36.21 -25.72 18.02
N ARG A 146 -35.68 -25.87 16.80
CA ARG A 146 -36.49 -25.75 15.58
C ARG A 146 -37.54 -26.85 15.43
N ARG A 147 -37.31 -28.06 15.98
CA ARG A 147 -38.31 -29.13 15.99
C ARG A 147 -39.44 -28.80 16.96
N GLU A 148 -39.11 -28.44 18.20
CA GLU A 148 -40.10 -27.99 19.21
C GLU A 148 -40.94 -26.82 18.68
N MET A 149 -40.28 -25.83 18.05
CA MET A 149 -40.98 -24.70 17.44
C MET A 149 -41.99 -25.14 16.37
N ARG A 150 -41.64 -26.09 15.50
CA ARG A 150 -42.57 -26.62 14.49
C ARG A 150 -43.76 -27.34 15.12
N GLU A 151 -43.54 -28.06 16.21
CA GLU A 151 -44.63 -28.73 16.95
C GLU A 151 -45.58 -27.70 17.59
N TYR A 152 -45.05 -26.63 18.19
CA TYR A 152 -45.88 -25.55 18.72
C TYR A 152 -46.64 -24.80 17.62
N VAL A 153 -46.00 -24.54 16.48
CA VAL A 153 -46.67 -23.93 15.31
C VAL A 153 -47.82 -24.81 14.83
N LYS A 154 -47.62 -26.13 14.73
CA LYS A 154 -48.69 -27.07 14.33
C LYS A 154 -49.86 -27.04 15.31
N LYS A 155 -49.60 -27.07 16.62
CA LYS A 155 -50.65 -26.97 17.65
C LYS A 155 -51.42 -25.66 17.57
N LEU A 156 -50.72 -24.56 17.28
CA LEU A 156 -51.35 -23.25 17.10
C LEU A 156 -52.28 -23.26 15.86
N ASP A 157 -51.81 -23.82 14.75
CA ASP A 157 -52.58 -23.95 13.50
C ASP A 157 -53.86 -24.78 13.70
N ASP A 158 -53.77 -25.90 14.44
CA ASP A 158 -54.92 -26.73 14.79
C ASP A 158 -55.97 -25.96 15.62
N VAL A 159 -55.52 -25.14 16.59
CA VAL A 159 -56.42 -24.30 17.40
C VAL A 159 -57.06 -23.18 16.58
N VAL A 160 -56.30 -22.54 15.69
CA VAL A 160 -56.79 -21.49 14.80
C VAL A 160 -57.83 -22.05 13.84
N LEU A 161 -57.58 -23.23 13.25
CA LEU A 161 -58.53 -23.91 12.37
C LEU A 161 -59.80 -24.36 13.12
N GLY A 162 -59.65 -24.87 14.34
CA GLY A 162 -60.80 -25.21 15.20
C GLY A 162 -61.64 -23.98 15.56
N MET A 163 -60.99 -22.85 15.87
CA MET A 163 -61.66 -21.59 16.15
C MET A 163 -62.38 -21.04 14.92
N SER A 164 -61.77 -21.09 13.72
CA SER A 164 -62.44 -20.67 12.49
C SER A 164 -63.68 -21.51 12.17
N GLN A 165 -63.58 -22.83 12.31
CA GLN A 165 -64.73 -23.73 12.11
C GLN A 165 -65.86 -23.47 13.10
N SER A 166 -65.54 -23.17 14.37
CA SER A 166 -66.55 -22.83 15.38
C SER A 166 -67.27 -21.51 15.09
N LEU A 167 -66.57 -20.54 14.50
CA LEU A 167 -67.16 -19.27 14.04
C LEU A 167 -68.08 -19.48 12.83
N ASP A 168 -67.69 -20.36 11.90
CA ASP A 168 -68.50 -20.71 10.74
C ASP A 168 -69.76 -21.51 11.12
N TYR A 169 -69.69 -22.36 12.17
CA TYR A 169 -70.85 -23.10 12.69
C TYR A 169 -71.85 -22.20 13.45
N ASN A 170 -71.39 -21.07 13.99
CA ASN A 170 -72.23 -20.10 14.70
C ASN A 170 -72.78 -19.00 13.77
N LYS A 171 -72.59 -19.12 12.45
CA LYS A 171 -73.38 -18.34 11.49
C LYS A 171 -74.80 -18.93 11.53
N PRO A 172 -75.81 -18.20 12.06
CA PRO A 172 -77.18 -18.71 12.02
C PRO A 172 -77.53 -18.96 10.55
N ASN A 173 -78.00 -20.16 10.24
CA ASN A 173 -78.60 -20.48 8.96
C ASN A 173 -79.65 -19.39 8.68
N GLY A 174 -79.32 -18.46 7.78
CA GLY A 174 -80.25 -17.45 7.33
C GLY A 174 -81.47 -18.17 6.73
N PRO A 175 -82.69 -17.68 7.00
CA PRO A 175 -83.91 -18.38 6.59
C PRO A 175 -83.91 -18.58 5.08
N THR A 176 -84.11 -19.83 4.67
CA THR A 176 -84.51 -20.20 3.31
C THR A 176 -85.87 -19.59 3.02
N THR A 177 -85.89 -18.56 2.18
CA THR A 177 -87.05 -18.09 1.41
C THR A 177 -86.57 -17.61 0.05
#